data_AF-A0A662JPS4-F1
#
_entry.id   AF-A0A662JPS4-F1
#
_cell.length_a   1.000
_cell.length_b   1.000
_cell.length_c   1.000
_cell.angle_alpha   90.00
_cell.angle_beta   90.00
_cell.angle_gamma   90.00
#
_symmetry.space_group_name_H-M   'P 1'
#
loop_
_entity.id
_entity.type
_entity.pdbx_description
1 polymer ?
#
loop_
_entity_poly.entity_id
_entity_poly.type
_entity_poly.pdbx_seq_one_letter_code
_entity_poly.pdbx_strand_id
1 'polypeptide(L)'
;MVHSNIIQNIICCRSKDNMLYRKTRNINASKNNIYKICIIITVIFQRILKISMIFISVFLVLNFNNPTSKIILYGEDSLDDTINCSDVQTYEENENTKRIWINKNIKVLRISSADIANNESSMRQDNTYSLFCKFFSNCSSPLDFYERVNTFIGDAQIIPDIFFCFSINKLAHRVYEGDTRLWCTQQCMLVAAGVKAIFSHWDNDIQRYVLYNSSGDFRIEFWESCCDMIYPYFPLHLQIVVDMWNGNNTPLGYEKLEIDCWNNYIGEWIPENHRNCGIVSIMHTDTISH
;
A
#
# COMPACT_ATOMS: atom_id res chain seq x y z
N MET A 1 -25.93 -83.39 -19.14
CA MET A 1 -25.65 -82.53 -17.96
C MET A 1 -24.82 -81.27 -18.25
N VAL A 2 -24.40 -80.97 -19.49
CA VAL A 2 -23.54 -79.78 -19.78
C VAL A 2 -24.34 -78.53 -20.21
N HIS A 3 -25.60 -78.66 -20.63
CA HIS A 3 -26.41 -77.53 -21.12
C HIS A 3 -27.10 -76.69 -20.01
N SER A 4 -27.16 -77.17 -18.76
CA SER A 4 -27.82 -76.44 -17.66
C SER A 4 -26.92 -75.37 -17.01
N ASN A 5 -25.59 -75.53 -17.06
CA ASN A 5 -24.64 -74.61 -16.42
C ASN A 5 -24.37 -73.34 -17.24
N ILE A 6 -24.65 -73.36 -18.55
CA ILE A 6 -24.45 -72.18 -19.42
C ILE A 6 -25.57 -71.16 -19.20
N ILE A 7 -26.82 -71.62 -19.01
CA ILE A 7 -27.98 -70.73 -18.79
C ILE A 7 -27.90 -70.04 -17.42
N GLN A 8 -27.46 -70.73 -16.36
CA GLN A 8 -27.26 -70.12 -15.03
C GLN A 8 -26.14 -69.05 -15.03
N ASN A 9 -25.07 -69.24 -15.79
CA ASN A 9 -24.00 -68.25 -15.90
C ASN A 9 -24.43 -66.99 -16.67
N ILE A 10 -25.25 -67.12 -17.71
CA ILE A 10 -25.78 -65.97 -18.47
C ILE A 10 -26.76 -65.12 -17.62
N ILE A 11 -27.58 -65.76 -16.78
CA ILE A 11 -28.50 -65.07 -15.86
C ILE A 11 -27.72 -64.34 -14.73
N CYS A 12 -26.62 -64.93 -14.25
CA CYS A 12 -25.76 -64.30 -13.23
C CYS A 12 -25.01 -63.06 -13.77
N CYS A 13 -24.55 -63.09 -15.03
CA CYS A 13 -23.89 -61.95 -15.67
C CYS A 13 -24.85 -60.77 -15.92
N ARG A 14 -26.08 -61.01 -16.40
CA ARG A 14 -27.10 -59.95 -16.59
C ARG A 14 -27.55 -59.27 -15.30
N SER A 15 -27.44 -59.95 -14.16
CA SER A 15 -27.75 -59.38 -12.84
C SER A 15 -26.66 -58.39 -12.38
N LYS A 16 -25.38 -58.71 -12.60
CA LYS A 16 -24.24 -57.86 -12.21
C LYS A 16 -24.17 -56.57 -13.03
N ASP A 17 -24.45 -56.63 -14.33
CA ASP A 17 -24.42 -55.44 -15.20
C ASP A 17 -25.55 -54.45 -14.88
N ASN A 18 -26.75 -54.96 -14.54
CA ASN A 18 -27.86 -54.12 -14.06
C ASN A 18 -27.57 -53.49 -12.69
N MET A 19 -26.83 -54.17 -11.83
CA MET A 19 -26.42 -53.64 -10.51
C MET A 19 -25.36 -52.54 -10.66
N LEU A 20 -24.39 -52.73 -11.56
CA LEU A 20 -23.40 -51.69 -11.89
C LEU A 20 -24.09 -50.46 -12.50
N TYR A 21 -25.00 -50.65 -13.45
CA TYR A 21 -25.73 -49.55 -14.08
C TYR A 21 -26.56 -48.73 -13.07
N ARG A 22 -27.23 -49.38 -12.12
CA ARG A 22 -27.94 -48.70 -11.02
C ARG A 22 -26.99 -47.93 -10.10
N LYS A 23 -25.82 -48.50 -9.78
CA LYS A 23 -24.82 -47.84 -8.91
C LYS A 23 -24.22 -46.60 -9.59
N THR A 24 -23.89 -46.67 -10.87
CA THR A 24 -23.37 -45.53 -11.66
C THR A 24 -24.42 -44.43 -11.84
N ARG A 25 -25.70 -44.79 -12.03
CA ARG A 25 -26.81 -43.81 -12.12
C ARG A 25 -27.03 -43.07 -10.80
N ASN A 26 -26.92 -43.76 -9.66
CA ASN A 26 -27.03 -43.15 -8.33
C ASN A 26 -25.83 -42.23 -8.00
N ILE A 27 -24.62 -42.57 -8.45
CA ILE A 27 -23.44 -41.72 -8.29
C ILE A 27 -23.57 -40.44 -9.12
N ASN A 28 -24.06 -40.53 -10.36
CA ASN A 28 -24.28 -39.35 -11.21
C ASN A 28 -25.44 -38.47 -10.71
N ALA A 29 -26.51 -39.05 -10.16
CA ALA A 29 -27.58 -38.30 -9.49
C ALA A 29 -27.08 -37.58 -8.23
N SER A 30 -26.22 -38.24 -7.43
CA SER A 30 -25.56 -37.64 -6.26
C SER A 30 -24.65 -36.47 -6.65
N LYS A 31 -23.84 -36.62 -7.71
CA LYS A 31 -22.98 -35.52 -8.23
C LYS A 31 -23.79 -34.33 -8.72
N ASN A 32 -24.93 -34.55 -9.41
CA ASN A 32 -25.83 -33.47 -9.83
C ASN A 32 -26.46 -32.72 -8.64
N ASN A 33 -26.75 -33.42 -7.54
CA ASN A 33 -27.27 -32.78 -6.33
C ASN A 33 -26.18 -31.97 -5.61
N ILE A 34 -24.94 -32.46 -5.55
CA ILE A 34 -23.81 -31.71 -4.99
C ILE A 34 -23.56 -30.43 -5.80
N TYR A 35 -23.57 -30.52 -7.13
CA TYR A 35 -23.36 -29.34 -8.00
C TYR A 35 -24.46 -28.27 -7.80
N LYS A 36 -25.72 -28.69 -7.65
CA LYS A 36 -26.82 -27.78 -7.33
C LYS A 36 -26.65 -27.12 -5.96
N ILE A 37 -26.20 -27.86 -4.95
CA ILE A 37 -25.92 -27.32 -3.62
C ILE A 37 -24.78 -26.28 -3.68
N CYS A 38 -23.69 -26.56 -4.40
CA CYS A 38 -22.59 -25.62 -4.59
C CYS A 38 -23.07 -24.31 -5.25
N ILE A 39 -23.87 -24.38 -6.32
CA ILE A 39 -24.43 -23.18 -6.97
C ILE A 39 -25.29 -22.37 -5.99
N ILE A 40 -26.14 -23.03 -5.20
CA ILE A 40 -26.99 -22.36 -4.22
C ILE A 40 -26.13 -21.66 -3.16
N ILE A 41 -25.09 -22.31 -2.63
CA ILE A 41 -24.15 -21.72 -1.66
C ILE A 41 -23.43 -20.51 -2.27
N THR A 42 -22.93 -20.61 -3.51
CA THR A 42 -22.27 -19.50 -4.20
C THR A 42 -23.21 -18.29 -4.37
N VAL A 43 -24.47 -18.52 -4.76
CA VAL A 43 -25.46 -17.45 -4.92
C VAL A 43 -25.81 -16.81 -3.57
N ILE A 44 -25.95 -17.61 -2.50
CA ILE A 44 -26.17 -17.11 -1.14
C ILE A 44 -24.98 -16.26 -0.68
N PHE A 45 -23.76 -16.74 -0.88
CA PHE A 45 -22.53 -16.03 -0.51
C PHE A 45 -22.39 -14.69 -1.25
N GLN A 46 -22.66 -14.68 -2.56
CA GLN A 46 -22.68 -13.45 -3.36
C GLN A 46 -23.75 -12.44 -2.89
N ARG A 47 -24.92 -12.91 -2.45
CA ARG A 47 -25.97 -12.05 -1.89
C ARG A 47 -25.56 -11.47 -0.53
N ILE A 48 -24.96 -12.28 0.34
CA ILE A 48 -24.45 -11.82 1.64
C ILE A 48 -23.36 -10.76 1.44
N LEU A 49 -22.43 -10.98 0.50
CA LEU A 49 -21.39 -10.00 0.15
C LEU A 49 -21.97 -8.68 -0.39
N LYS A 50 -22.99 -8.74 -1.26
CA LYS A 50 -23.66 -7.53 -1.73
C LYS A 50 -24.34 -6.77 -0.60
N ILE A 51 -25.00 -7.48 0.31
CA ILE A 51 -25.65 -6.88 1.48
C ILE A 51 -24.60 -6.25 2.41
N SER A 52 -23.49 -6.94 2.70
CA SER A 52 -22.43 -6.39 3.55
C SER A 52 -21.78 -5.15 2.94
N MET A 53 -21.56 -5.12 1.62
CA MET A 53 -21.05 -3.93 0.93
C MET A 53 -22.02 -2.74 0.96
N ILE A 54 -23.34 -2.99 0.93
CA ILE A 54 -24.35 -1.94 1.12
C ILE A 54 -24.28 -1.42 2.55
N PHE A 55 -24.18 -2.29 3.57
CA PHE A 55 -24.04 -1.86 4.96
C PHE A 55 -22.75 -1.07 5.22
N ILE A 56 -21.63 -1.47 4.62
CA ILE A 56 -20.36 -0.71 4.71
C ILE A 56 -20.51 0.66 4.06
N SER A 57 -21.10 0.73 2.85
CA SER A 57 -21.35 2.01 2.16
C SER A 57 -22.27 2.93 2.99
N VAL A 58 -23.34 2.40 3.59
CA VAL A 58 -24.24 3.15 4.47
C VAL A 58 -23.52 3.61 5.73
N PHE A 59 -22.71 2.75 6.35
CA PHE A 59 -21.92 3.10 7.52
C PHE A 59 -20.89 4.20 7.22
N LEU A 60 -20.22 4.16 6.07
CA LEU A 60 -19.32 5.21 5.61
C LEU A 60 -20.07 6.53 5.41
N VAL A 61 -21.19 6.52 4.70
CA VAL A 61 -22.01 7.73 4.48
C VAL A 61 -22.53 8.33 5.78
N LEU A 62 -22.91 7.49 6.76
CA LEU A 62 -23.37 7.96 8.07
C LEU A 62 -22.24 8.55 8.94
N ASN A 63 -21.02 8.02 8.86
CA ASN A 63 -19.87 8.58 9.58
C ASN A 63 -19.31 9.85 8.94
N PHE A 64 -19.38 9.98 7.61
CA PHE A 64 -18.90 11.18 6.91
C PHE A 64 -19.89 12.37 6.99
N ASN A 65 -21.16 12.15 7.33
CA ASN A 65 -22.19 13.19 7.41
C ASN A 65 -22.57 13.62 8.84
N ASN A 66 -21.74 13.33 9.85
CA ASN A 66 -21.97 13.80 11.21
C ASN A 66 -21.03 14.97 11.54
N PRO A 67 -21.40 16.23 11.25
CA PRO A 67 -20.68 17.38 11.76
C PRO A 67 -21.13 17.57 13.21
N THR A 68 -20.36 17.09 14.19
CA THR A 68 -20.17 17.67 15.53
C THR A 68 -19.78 16.63 16.56
N SER A 69 -18.48 16.57 16.84
CA SER A 69 -18.05 16.63 18.23
C SER A 69 -17.20 17.90 18.37
N LYS A 70 -17.70 18.85 19.15
CA LYS A 70 -16.94 19.99 19.65
C LYS A 70 -15.69 19.43 20.32
N ILE A 71 -14.55 19.58 19.67
CA ILE A 71 -13.25 19.43 20.31
C ILE A 71 -13.11 20.64 21.23
N ILE A 72 -13.06 20.38 22.53
CA ILE A 72 -12.69 21.37 23.53
C ILE A 72 -11.19 21.60 23.34
N LEU A 73 -10.82 22.75 22.77
CA LEU A 73 -9.46 23.25 22.74
C LEU A 73 -9.04 23.58 24.17
N TYR A 74 -8.22 22.71 24.78
CA TYR A 74 -7.43 23.07 25.94
C TYR A 74 -6.04 23.48 25.47
N GLY A 75 -5.65 24.72 25.81
CA GLY A 75 -4.27 25.19 25.80
C GLY A 75 -3.85 25.96 24.55
N GLU A 76 -4.22 27.24 24.48
CA GLU A 76 -3.37 28.25 23.84
C GLU A 76 -2.11 28.40 24.71
N ASP A 77 -1.11 27.56 24.49
CA ASP A 77 0.27 27.96 24.75
C ASP A 77 0.86 28.36 23.39
N SER A 78 1.28 29.61 23.31
CA SER A 78 1.92 30.23 22.16
C SER A 78 3.04 29.33 21.60
N LEU A 79 2.77 28.68 20.48
CA LEU A 79 3.77 28.01 19.66
C LEU A 79 4.65 29.08 19.02
N ASP A 80 5.83 29.25 19.58
CA ASP A 80 6.92 29.96 18.96
C ASP A 80 7.37 29.14 17.73
N ASP A 81 7.03 29.64 16.54
CA ASP A 81 7.18 29.02 15.21
C ASP A 81 8.64 29.02 14.73
N THR A 82 9.54 28.36 15.46
CA THR A 82 10.91 28.14 14.96
C THR A 82 11.42 26.74 15.26
N ILE A 83 10.78 25.72 14.68
CA ILE A 83 11.43 24.40 14.53
C ILE A 83 12.44 24.56 13.39
N ASN A 84 13.68 24.86 13.77
CA ASN A 84 14.78 25.02 12.84
C ASN A 84 15.28 23.62 12.40
N CYS A 85 14.77 23.12 11.28
CA CYS A 85 15.18 21.84 10.69
C CYS A 85 16.55 21.90 9.95
N SER A 86 17.39 22.91 10.22
CA SER A 86 18.60 23.17 9.43
C SER A 86 19.88 22.99 10.24
N ASP A 87 20.29 21.74 10.43
CA ASP A 87 21.70 21.41 10.63
C ASP A 87 22.04 20.34 9.59
N VAL A 88 22.84 20.69 8.57
CA VAL A 88 23.83 19.84 7.85
C VAL A 88 24.25 20.50 6.52
N GLN A 89 25.57 20.38 6.27
CA GLN A 89 26.43 20.62 5.10
C GLN A 89 25.90 21.42 3.89
N THR A 90 26.56 22.56 3.64
CA THR A 90 26.39 23.43 2.48
C THR A 90 27.05 22.83 1.23
N TYR A 91 26.26 22.56 0.20
CA TYR A 91 26.74 22.41 -1.18
C TYR A 91 26.84 23.81 -1.82
N GLU A 92 27.96 24.08 -2.52
CA GLU A 92 28.20 25.36 -3.20
C GLU A 92 27.19 25.62 -4.32
N GLU A 93 26.81 26.89 -4.42
CA GLU A 93 25.59 27.40 -5.02
C GLU A 93 25.70 27.62 -6.54
N ASN A 94 24.58 27.43 -7.23
CA ASN A 94 24.28 28.12 -8.47
C ASN A 94 22.91 28.78 -8.25
N GLU A 95 22.88 30.08 -7.95
CA GLU A 95 21.73 30.84 -7.42
C GLU A 95 20.44 30.78 -8.28
N ASN A 96 20.49 30.20 -9.48
CA ASN A 96 19.40 30.19 -10.45
C ASN A 96 18.68 28.84 -10.63
N THR A 97 19.04 27.80 -9.88
CA THR A 97 18.43 26.47 -10.04
C THR A 97 17.70 26.02 -8.78
N LYS A 98 16.36 26.03 -8.83
CA LYS A 98 15.52 25.41 -7.79
C LYS A 98 15.35 23.92 -8.11
N ARG A 99 15.43 23.07 -7.09
CA ARG A 99 15.20 21.62 -7.21
C ARG A 99 13.88 21.24 -6.56
N ILE A 100 12.96 20.69 -7.35
CA ILE A 100 11.59 20.38 -6.93
C ILE A 100 11.31 18.89 -7.01
N TRP A 101 10.28 18.45 -6.31
CA TRP A 101 9.80 17.07 -6.36
C TRP A 101 8.89 16.81 -7.57
N ILE A 102 9.24 15.83 -8.37
CA ILE A 102 8.52 15.38 -9.59
C ILE A 102 8.04 13.94 -9.41
N ASN A 103 6.86 13.66 -9.97
CA ASN A 103 6.32 12.31 -10.05
C ASN A 103 6.31 11.80 -11.48
N LYS A 104 6.61 10.51 -11.62
CA LYS A 104 6.43 9.77 -12.86
C LYS A 104 5.59 8.53 -12.58
N ASN A 105 4.37 8.48 -13.12
CA ASN A 105 3.54 7.29 -13.07
C ASN A 105 3.91 6.33 -14.21
N ILE A 106 4.33 5.11 -13.88
CA ILE A 106 4.74 4.09 -14.84
C ILE A 106 3.55 3.20 -15.23
N LYS A 107 2.65 2.92 -14.29
CA LYS A 107 1.45 2.08 -14.49
C LYS A 107 0.18 2.92 -14.41
N VAL A 108 -0.34 3.31 -15.57
CA VAL A 108 -1.51 4.21 -15.74
C VAL A 108 -2.79 3.74 -15.02
N LEU A 109 -2.97 2.44 -14.78
CA LEU A 109 -4.22 1.87 -14.25
C LEU A 109 -4.33 1.86 -12.71
N ARG A 110 -3.36 2.41 -11.97
CA ARG A 110 -3.30 2.27 -10.51
C ARG A 110 -3.18 3.62 -9.79
N ILE A 111 -3.62 3.64 -8.53
CA ILE A 111 -3.39 4.75 -7.60
C ILE A 111 -1.88 4.96 -7.51
N SER A 112 -1.41 6.12 -7.96
CA SER A 112 0.01 6.47 -7.99
C SER A 112 0.47 6.86 -6.59
N SER A 113 1.35 6.04 -6.00
CA SER A 113 1.88 6.29 -4.65
C SER A 113 2.77 7.53 -4.63
N ALA A 114 3.50 7.80 -5.72
CA ALA A 114 4.24 9.04 -5.91
C ALA A 114 3.31 10.27 -5.92
N ASP A 115 2.15 10.20 -6.61
CA ASP A 115 1.21 11.33 -6.65
C ASP A 115 0.57 11.62 -5.30
N ILE A 116 0.33 10.58 -4.49
CA ILE A 116 -0.15 10.77 -3.12
C ILE A 116 0.94 11.35 -2.23
N ALA A 117 2.14 10.77 -2.23
CA ALA A 117 3.25 11.19 -1.37
C ALA A 117 3.73 12.61 -1.69
N ASN A 118 3.72 13.00 -2.98
CA ASN A 118 4.13 14.31 -3.43
C ASN A 118 2.96 15.30 -3.59
N ASN A 119 1.80 15.07 -2.95
CA ASN A 119 0.65 15.96 -3.08
C ASN A 119 0.87 17.31 -2.39
N GLU A 120 1.17 18.34 -3.17
CA GLU A 120 1.36 19.73 -2.71
C GLU A 120 0.19 20.26 -1.87
N SER A 121 -1.04 20.07 -2.36
CA SER A 121 -2.25 20.60 -1.71
C SER A 121 -2.46 19.95 -0.34
N SER A 122 -2.34 18.63 -0.24
CA SER A 122 -2.56 17.91 1.00
C SER A 122 -1.45 18.20 2.03
N MET A 123 -0.19 18.37 1.61
CA MET A 123 0.90 18.76 2.52
C MET A 123 0.67 20.13 3.16
N ARG A 124 0.00 21.06 2.47
CA ARG A 124 -0.35 22.39 3.02
C ARG A 124 -1.64 22.42 3.86
N GLN A 125 -2.42 21.35 3.88
CA GLN A 125 -3.69 21.31 4.64
C GLN A 125 -3.44 20.85 6.07
N ASP A 126 -4.28 21.32 7.00
CA ASP A 126 -4.43 20.76 8.36
C ASP A 126 -3.10 20.56 9.14
N ASN A 127 -2.11 21.41 8.94
CA ASN A 127 -0.76 21.29 9.51
C ASN A 127 -0.01 20.01 9.12
N THR A 128 -0.41 19.34 8.04
CA THR A 128 0.15 18.06 7.56
C THR A 128 1.67 18.10 7.44
N TYR A 129 2.23 19.13 6.80
CA TYR A 129 3.68 19.31 6.71
C TYR A 129 4.35 19.34 8.10
N SER A 130 3.84 20.14 9.02
CA SER A 130 4.37 20.25 10.38
C SER A 130 4.28 18.93 11.16
N LEU A 131 3.21 18.16 10.95
CA LEU A 131 3.06 16.83 11.54
C LEU A 131 4.11 15.85 11.01
N PHE A 132 4.40 15.88 9.70
CA PHE A 132 5.48 15.09 9.11
C PHE A 132 6.85 15.49 9.67
N CYS A 133 7.16 16.79 9.71
CA CYS A 133 8.42 17.28 10.27
C CYS A 133 8.59 16.86 11.74
N LYS A 134 7.52 16.89 12.53
CA LYS A 134 7.54 16.44 13.93
C LYS A 134 7.76 14.93 14.03
N PHE A 135 7.02 14.14 13.25
CA PHE A 135 7.12 12.67 13.29
C PHE A 135 8.49 12.16 12.83
N PHE A 136 9.03 12.72 11.75
CA PHE A 136 10.36 12.37 11.20
C PHE A 136 11.49 13.27 11.70
N SER A 137 11.30 13.96 12.82
CA SER A 137 12.34 14.79 13.42
C SER A 137 13.62 13.97 13.65
N ASN A 138 14.76 14.58 13.33
CA ASN A 138 16.11 14.01 13.39
C ASN A 138 16.35 12.80 12.46
N CYS A 139 15.46 12.50 11.51
CA CYS A 139 15.71 11.48 10.50
C CYS A 139 16.55 12.08 9.36
N SER A 140 17.65 11.43 8.99
CA SER A 140 18.61 11.91 8.00
C SER A 140 19.02 10.83 6.98
N SER A 141 18.97 9.57 7.39
CA SER A 141 19.33 8.40 6.59
C SER A 141 18.09 7.58 6.20
N PRO A 142 18.13 6.76 5.13
CA PRO A 142 17.02 5.87 4.81
C PRO A 142 16.62 4.96 5.98
N LEU A 143 17.62 4.53 6.77
CA LEU A 143 17.43 3.68 7.95
C LEU A 143 16.62 4.42 9.03
N ASP A 144 16.91 5.70 9.28
CA ASP A 144 16.19 6.49 10.30
C ASP A 144 14.69 6.59 9.98
N PHE A 145 14.36 6.83 8.70
CA PHE A 145 12.97 6.90 8.25
C PHE A 145 12.27 5.53 8.35
N TYR A 146 12.95 4.46 7.95
CA TYR A 146 12.44 3.11 8.08
C TYR A 146 12.20 2.73 9.55
N GLU A 147 13.19 2.92 10.43
CA GLU A 147 13.09 2.61 11.85
C GLU A 147 12.01 3.44 12.54
N ARG A 148 11.87 4.71 12.17
CA ARG A 148 10.79 5.58 12.67
C ARG A 148 9.42 4.99 12.36
N VAL A 149 9.21 4.54 11.12
CA VAL A 149 7.94 3.90 10.73
C VAL A 149 7.77 2.56 11.44
N ASN A 150 8.76 1.67 11.35
CA ASN A 150 8.69 0.31 11.90
C ASN A 150 8.49 0.30 13.44
N THR A 151 9.02 1.30 14.15
CA THR A 151 8.88 1.40 15.62
C THR A 151 7.50 1.91 16.05
N PHE A 152 6.93 2.86 15.29
CA PHE A 152 5.71 3.55 15.69
C PHE A 152 4.45 2.96 15.06
N ILE A 153 4.58 2.22 13.96
CA ILE A 153 3.47 1.78 13.12
C ILE A 153 3.37 0.26 13.17
N GLY A 154 2.22 -0.23 13.63
CA GLY A 154 1.90 -1.65 13.58
C GLY A 154 1.25 -2.03 12.26
N ASP A 155 1.25 -3.33 11.96
CA ASP A 155 0.61 -3.84 10.76
C ASP A 155 -0.92 -3.78 10.87
N ALA A 156 -1.52 -3.21 9.84
CA ALA A 156 -2.96 -3.12 9.70
C ALA A 156 -3.62 -4.47 9.39
N GLN A 157 -4.88 -4.63 9.82
CA GLN A 157 -5.69 -5.78 9.41
C GLN A 157 -6.34 -5.53 8.05
N ILE A 158 -6.77 -6.60 7.37
CA ILE A 158 -7.19 -6.49 5.97
C ILE A 158 -8.39 -5.55 5.80
N ILE A 159 -9.29 -5.50 6.78
CA ILE A 159 -10.48 -4.65 6.80
C ILE A 159 -10.62 -4.09 8.22
N PRO A 160 -10.89 -2.77 8.42
CA PRO A 160 -11.20 -1.74 7.42
C PRO A 160 -9.98 -0.97 6.87
N ASP A 161 -8.79 -1.19 7.41
CA ASP A 161 -7.65 -0.27 7.27
C ASP A 161 -7.12 -0.09 5.83
N ILE A 162 -7.32 -1.08 4.95
CA ILE A 162 -6.89 -1.01 3.54
C ILE A 162 -7.59 0.10 2.75
N PHE A 163 -8.81 0.47 3.14
CA PHE A 163 -9.67 1.40 2.39
C PHE A 163 -9.57 2.85 2.86
N PHE A 164 -9.00 3.08 4.05
CA PHE A 164 -9.26 4.32 4.77
C PHE A 164 -8.24 5.45 4.53
N CYS A 165 -7.09 5.20 3.89
CA CYS A 165 -6.01 6.20 3.94
C CYS A 165 -5.09 6.28 2.71
N PHE A 166 -5.62 6.64 1.54
CA PHE A 166 -4.83 7.07 0.38
C PHE A 166 -4.72 8.60 0.29
N SER A 167 -4.56 9.26 1.44
CA SER A 167 -4.48 10.72 1.55
C SER A 167 -3.41 11.07 2.58
N ILE A 168 -2.43 11.88 2.18
CA ILE A 168 -1.23 12.09 3.00
C ILE A 168 -1.54 12.89 4.29
N ASN A 169 -2.50 13.81 4.25
CA ASN A 169 -2.98 14.52 5.44
C ASN A 169 -3.63 13.57 6.45
N LYS A 170 -4.52 12.67 5.98
CA LYS A 170 -5.13 11.66 6.84
C LYS A 170 -4.09 10.70 7.44
N LEU A 171 -3.06 10.33 6.67
CA LEU A 171 -1.96 9.50 7.17
C LEU A 171 -1.20 10.23 8.28
N ALA A 172 -0.82 11.50 8.06
CA ALA A 172 -0.12 12.30 9.07
C ALA A 172 -0.94 12.44 10.37
N HIS A 173 -2.23 12.73 10.26
CA HIS A 173 -3.10 12.84 11.44
C HIS A 173 -3.22 11.53 12.21
N ARG A 174 -3.46 10.39 11.55
CA ARG A 174 -3.58 9.09 12.25
C ARG A 174 -2.29 8.72 12.98
N VAL A 175 -1.14 8.95 12.34
CA VAL A 175 0.17 8.72 12.98
C VAL A 175 0.35 9.62 14.20
N TYR A 176 -0.02 10.90 14.08
CA TYR A 176 0.08 11.85 15.18
C TYR A 176 -0.87 11.54 16.35
N GLU A 177 -2.08 11.08 16.04
CA GLU A 177 -3.10 10.67 17.02
C GLU A 177 -2.79 9.32 17.70
N GLY A 178 -1.75 8.60 17.24
CA GLY A 178 -1.35 7.31 17.81
C GLY A 178 -2.20 6.12 17.35
N ASP A 179 -3.03 6.29 16.31
CA ASP A 179 -3.76 5.21 15.65
C ASP A 179 -2.90 4.66 14.49
N THR A 180 -1.95 3.80 14.84
CA THR A 180 -0.78 3.53 13.99
C THR A 180 -0.83 2.20 13.25
N ARG A 181 -2.02 1.72 12.86
CA ARG A 181 -2.12 0.53 12.02
C ARG A 181 -2.17 0.90 10.55
N LEU A 182 -1.06 0.74 9.84
CA LEU A 182 -0.96 1.04 8.41
C LEU A 182 -0.54 -0.18 7.59
N TRP A 183 -1.05 -0.24 6.37
CA TRP A 183 -0.58 -1.19 5.35
C TRP A 183 0.78 -0.78 4.79
N CYS A 184 1.58 -1.74 4.31
CA CYS A 184 2.89 -1.48 3.70
C CYS A 184 2.87 -0.39 2.62
N THR A 185 1.81 -0.34 1.81
CA THR A 185 1.60 0.73 0.80
C THR A 185 1.47 2.12 1.44
N GLN A 186 0.73 2.23 2.54
CA GLN A 186 0.55 3.48 3.27
C GLN A 186 1.84 3.88 3.99
N GLN A 187 2.56 2.90 4.55
CA GLN A 187 3.86 3.09 5.17
C GLN A 187 4.89 3.62 4.15
N CYS A 188 4.92 3.07 2.93
CA CYS A 188 5.75 3.59 1.85
C CYS A 188 5.41 5.05 1.50
N MET A 189 4.12 5.38 1.35
CA MET A 189 3.70 6.77 1.11
C MET A 189 4.15 7.70 2.23
N LEU A 190 4.04 7.25 3.48
CA LEU A 190 4.45 8.00 4.67
C LEU A 190 5.96 8.26 4.67
N VAL A 191 6.79 7.25 4.36
CA VAL A 191 8.24 7.40 4.23
C VAL A 191 8.58 8.46 3.18
N ALA A 192 8.05 8.33 1.95
CA ALA A 192 8.37 9.25 0.87
C ALA A 192 7.92 10.70 1.14
N ALA A 193 6.72 10.88 1.71
CA ALA A 193 6.24 12.21 2.12
C ALA A 193 7.04 12.78 3.30
N GLY A 194 7.49 11.93 4.22
CA GLY A 194 8.40 12.30 5.30
C GLY A 194 9.73 12.84 4.78
N VAL A 195 10.35 12.13 3.82
CA VAL A 195 11.60 12.58 3.19
C VAL A 195 11.39 13.96 2.56
N LYS A 196 10.31 14.14 1.79
CA LYS A 196 9.95 15.45 1.26
C LYS A 196 9.85 16.50 2.37
N ALA A 197 9.10 16.24 3.45
CA ALA A 197 8.91 17.21 4.52
C ALA A 197 10.21 17.61 5.22
N ILE A 198 11.14 16.67 5.43
CA ILE A 198 12.40 16.93 6.12
C ILE A 198 13.42 17.67 5.24
N PHE A 199 13.49 17.34 3.95
CA PHE A 199 14.54 17.85 3.07
C PHE A 199 14.12 19.02 2.17
N SER A 200 12.88 19.51 2.30
CA SER A 200 12.36 20.60 1.47
C SER A 200 11.54 21.61 2.26
N HIS A 201 11.39 22.81 1.70
CA HIS A 201 10.54 23.88 2.22
C HIS A 201 9.56 24.36 1.14
N TRP A 202 8.47 24.98 1.55
CA TRP A 202 7.50 25.55 0.62
C TRP A 202 8.01 26.86 0.02
N ASP A 203 8.01 26.95 -1.31
CA ASP A 203 8.32 28.15 -2.06
C ASP A 203 7.04 28.80 -2.61
N ASN A 204 6.78 30.04 -2.19
CA ASN A 204 5.58 30.77 -2.55
C ASN A 204 5.57 31.27 -4.00
N ASP A 205 6.73 31.49 -4.63
CA ASP A 205 6.80 32.07 -5.97
C ASP A 205 6.40 31.04 -7.02
N ILE A 206 6.88 29.81 -6.86
CA ILE A 206 6.57 28.70 -7.79
C ILE A 206 5.45 27.79 -7.30
N GLN A 207 4.94 28.02 -6.07
CA GLN A 207 3.91 27.21 -5.42
C GLN A 207 4.28 25.71 -5.43
N ARG A 208 5.49 25.39 -4.95
CA ARG A 208 6.03 24.02 -4.86
C ARG A 208 6.91 23.87 -3.62
N TYR A 209 7.04 22.64 -3.12
CA TYR A 209 8.14 22.31 -2.23
C TYR A 209 9.48 22.20 -2.98
N VAL A 210 10.50 22.89 -2.47
CA VAL A 210 11.85 23.00 -3.03
C VAL A 210 12.84 22.41 -2.03
N LEU A 211 13.80 21.61 -2.49
CA LEU A 211 14.86 21.09 -1.63
C LEU A 211 15.63 22.22 -0.94
N TYR A 212 16.05 22.00 0.31
CA TYR A 212 17.06 22.85 0.92
C TYR A 212 18.36 22.81 0.13
N ASN A 213 19.10 23.92 0.14
CA ASN A 213 20.39 24.01 -0.58
C ASN A 213 21.42 23.00 -0.08
N SER A 214 21.34 22.62 1.20
CA SER A 214 22.17 21.57 1.80
C SER A 214 21.80 20.14 1.41
N SER A 215 20.62 19.93 0.83
CA SER A 215 20.17 18.61 0.42
C SER A 215 20.69 18.28 -0.98
N GLY A 216 21.10 17.04 -1.24
CA GLY A 216 21.31 16.51 -2.58
C GLY A 216 20.02 15.96 -3.20
N ASP A 217 20.13 15.38 -4.39
CA ASP A 217 18.97 14.84 -5.12
C ASP A 217 18.45 13.51 -4.55
N PHE A 218 17.17 13.24 -4.81
CA PHE A 218 16.49 12.03 -4.34
C PHE A 218 15.81 11.31 -5.50
N ARG A 219 15.77 9.98 -5.41
CA ARG A 219 15.01 9.14 -6.34
C ARG A 219 14.47 7.91 -5.62
N ILE A 220 13.16 7.92 -5.41
CA ILE A 220 12.38 6.93 -4.67
C ILE A 220 11.45 6.23 -5.66
N GLU A 221 11.69 4.94 -5.89
CA GLU A 221 10.89 4.10 -6.77
C GLU A 221 9.89 3.28 -5.94
N PHE A 222 8.62 3.30 -6.31
CA PHE A 222 7.60 2.47 -5.69
C PHE A 222 7.43 1.19 -6.51
N TRP A 223 7.75 0.05 -5.89
CA TRP A 223 7.72 -1.26 -6.52
C TRP A 223 6.60 -2.11 -5.95
N GLU A 224 5.80 -2.70 -6.83
CA GLU A 224 4.90 -3.78 -6.46
C GLU A 224 5.67 -5.10 -6.47
N SER A 225 5.43 -5.94 -5.46
CA SER A 225 5.83 -7.34 -5.43
C SER A 225 4.61 -8.16 -4.99
N CYS A 226 4.42 -9.36 -5.56
CA CYS A 226 3.30 -10.23 -5.19
C CYS A 226 3.85 -11.61 -4.82
N CYS A 227 3.90 -11.91 -3.52
CA CYS A 227 4.31 -13.23 -3.06
C CYS A 227 3.22 -14.28 -3.35
N ASP A 228 1.94 -13.97 -3.09
CA ASP A 228 0.78 -14.81 -3.40
C ASP A 228 -0.51 -13.98 -3.21
N MET A 229 -1.28 -13.63 -4.26
CA MET A 229 -2.74 -13.40 -4.13
C MET A 229 -3.47 -13.09 -5.46
N ILE A 230 -4.80 -13.26 -5.40
CA ILE A 230 -5.75 -13.48 -6.50
C ILE A 230 -6.36 -12.16 -7.00
N TYR A 231 -6.24 -11.92 -8.31
CA TYR A 231 -6.95 -10.89 -9.09
C TYR A 231 -8.49 -11.01 -8.92
N PRO A 232 -9.30 -9.93 -8.78
CA PRO A 232 -9.08 -8.59 -9.34
C PRO A 232 -9.03 -7.43 -8.32
N TYR A 233 -8.89 -7.71 -7.02
CA TYR A 233 -9.09 -6.70 -5.98
C TYR A 233 -7.82 -6.49 -5.14
N PHE A 234 -7.18 -5.32 -5.34
CA PHE A 234 -6.20 -4.62 -4.47
C PHE A 234 -4.68 -4.84 -4.71
N PRO A 235 -3.87 -3.76 -4.52
CA PRO A 235 -2.40 -3.82 -4.60
C PRO A 235 -1.90 -4.43 -3.28
N LEU A 236 -1.28 -5.61 -3.34
CA LEU A 236 -1.13 -6.41 -2.13
C LEU A 236 0.17 -6.19 -1.36
N HIS A 237 1.20 -5.71 -2.03
CA HIS A 237 2.41 -5.28 -1.36
C HIS A 237 3.13 -4.22 -2.19
N LEU A 238 3.59 -3.18 -1.51
CA LEU A 238 4.41 -2.12 -2.08
C LEU A 238 5.64 -1.97 -1.19
N GLN A 239 6.79 -1.86 -1.83
CA GLN A 239 8.06 -1.53 -1.20
C GLN A 239 8.67 -0.31 -1.91
N ILE A 240 9.56 0.38 -1.20
CA ILE A 240 10.36 1.46 -1.77
C ILE A 240 11.70 0.89 -2.20
N VAL A 241 12.15 1.28 -3.38
CA VAL A 241 13.54 1.13 -3.80
C VAL A 241 14.14 2.52 -3.96
N VAL A 242 15.12 2.82 -3.14
CA VAL A 242 15.88 4.07 -3.17
C VAL A 242 17.05 3.88 -4.13
N ASP A 243 17.03 4.65 -5.21
CA ASP A 243 18.07 4.68 -6.24
C ASP A 243 19.08 5.81 -5.96
N MET A 244 18.59 6.92 -5.40
CA MET A 244 19.42 8.05 -5.01
C MET A 244 18.93 8.64 -3.69
N TRP A 245 19.85 8.87 -2.76
CA TRP A 245 19.55 9.49 -1.48
C TRP A 245 20.46 10.68 -1.22
N ASN A 246 19.89 11.88 -1.17
CA ASN A 246 20.61 13.09 -0.85
C ASN A 246 21.88 13.28 -1.70
N GLY A 247 21.80 13.01 -3.01
CA GLY A 247 22.90 13.10 -3.98
C GLY A 247 23.82 11.89 -4.02
N ASN A 248 23.63 10.91 -3.15
CA ASN A 248 24.40 9.66 -3.16
C ASN A 248 23.71 8.61 -4.04
N ASN A 249 24.41 8.17 -5.10
CA ASN A 249 23.98 7.12 -6.02
C ASN A 249 24.09 5.70 -5.44
N THR A 250 24.67 5.55 -4.25
CA THR A 250 24.80 4.25 -3.56
C THR A 250 24.27 4.34 -2.12
N PRO A 251 22.95 4.40 -1.90
CA PRO A 251 22.37 4.54 -0.57
C PRO A 251 22.75 3.35 0.34
N LEU A 252 23.33 3.65 1.50
CA LEU A 252 23.92 2.66 2.43
C LEU A 252 24.99 1.75 1.80
N GLY A 253 25.66 2.19 0.73
CA GLY A 253 26.69 1.42 0.03
C GLY A 253 26.15 0.38 -0.96
N TYR A 254 24.83 0.29 -1.12
CA TYR A 254 24.18 -0.56 -2.12
C TYR A 254 23.94 0.23 -3.42
N GLU A 255 23.95 -0.44 -4.57
CA GLU A 255 23.56 0.18 -5.84
C GLU A 255 22.11 0.70 -5.76
N LYS A 256 21.23 -0.10 -5.16
CA LYS A 256 19.85 0.29 -4.84
C LYS A 256 19.48 -0.28 -3.47
N LEU A 257 18.80 0.52 -2.67
CA LEU A 257 18.36 0.13 -1.33
C LEU A 257 16.87 -0.18 -1.35
N GLU A 258 16.49 -1.36 -0.89
CA GLU A 258 15.12 -1.76 -0.62
C GLU A 258 14.69 -1.37 0.79
N ILE A 259 13.47 -0.85 0.90
CA ILE A 259 12.72 -0.68 2.14
C ILE A 259 11.38 -1.39 1.97
N ASP A 260 11.25 -2.54 2.62
CA ASP A 260 10.05 -3.38 2.61
C ASP A 260 9.43 -3.38 4.01
N CYS A 261 8.40 -2.54 4.17
CA CYS A 261 7.62 -2.41 5.40
C CYS A 261 6.74 -3.62 5.73
N TRP A 262 6.46 -4.52 4.78
CA TRP A 262 5.67 -5.73 5.03
C TRP A 262 6.53 -6.84 5.63
N ASN A 263 7.72 -7.01 5.07
CA ASN A 263 8.67 -8.02 5.53
C ASN A 263 9.57 -7.52 6.67
N ASN A 264 9.39 -6.26 7.10
CA ASN A 264 10.26 -5.58 8.06
C ASN A 264 11.74 -5.70 7.66
N TYR A 265 12.01 -5.34 6.40
CA TYR A 265 13.32 -5.48 5.78
C TYR A 265 13.83 -4.15 5.21
N ILE A 266 15.12 -3.90 5.42
CA ILE A 266 15.90 -2.86 4.76
C ILE A 266 17.25 -3.45 4.34
N GLY A 267 17.62 -3.30 3.08
CA GLY A 267 18.84 -3.90 2.55
C GLY A 267 18.99 -3.75 1.05
N GLU A 268 19.93 -4.46 0.45
CA GLU A 268 20.17 -4.37 -0.99
C GLU A 268 18.94 -4.82 -1.78
N TRP A 269 18.58 -4.03 -2.80
CA TRP A 269 17.53 -4.37 -3.75
C TRP A 269 18.04 -5.39 -4.77
N ILE A 270 17.44 -6.58 -4.74
CA ILE A 270 17.74 -7.67 -5.67
C ILE A 270 16.42 -8.08 -6.36
N PRO A 271 16.13 -7.57 -7.57
CA PRO A 271 14.83 -7.76 -8.21
C PRO A 271 14.47 -9.23 -8.46
N GLU A 272 15.47 -10.11 -8.62
CA GLU A 272 15.29 -11.55 -8.80
C GLU A 272 14.67 -12.25 -7.59
N ASN A 273 14.77 -11.66 -6.39
CA ASN A 273 14.17 -12.20 -5.18
C ASN A 273 12.65 -11.98 -5.14
N HIS A 274 12.11 -11.15 -6.04
CA HIS A 274 10.72 -10.70 -6.00
C HIS A 274 9.89 -11.30 -7.14
N ARG A 275 8.71 -11.85 -6.81
CA ARG A 275 7.78 -12.39 -7.80
C ARG A 275 6.87 -11.30 -8.35
N ASN A 276 6.62 -11.34 -9.66
CA ASN A 276 5.75 -10.39 -10.38
C ASN A 276 6.10 -8.92 -10.07
N CYS A 277 7.39 -8.63 -9.89
CA CYS A 277 7.85 -7.34 -9.45
C CYS A 277 7.79 -6.31 -10.59
N GLY A 278 7.48 -5.06 -10.25
CA GLY A 278 7.60 -3.98 -11.23
C GLY A 278 7.27 -2.61 -10.68
N ILE A 279 8.06 -1.63 -11.13
CA ILE A 279 7.87 -0.21 -10.80
C ILE A 279 6.45 0.23 -11.15
N VAL A 280 5.82 0.92 -10.21
CA VAL A 280 4.49 1.52 -10.36
C VAL A 280 4.60 3.01 -10.61
N SER A 281 5.40 3.69 -9.78
CA SER A 281 5.58 5.13 -9.82
C SER A 281 6.94 5.50 -9.25
N ILE A 282 7.42 6.68 -9.59
CA ILE A 282 8.72 7.21 -9.15
C ILE A 282 8.49 8.63 -8.64
N MET A 283 9.04 8.93 -7.48
CA MET A 283 9.13 10.27 -6.92
C MET A 283 10.61 10.65 -6.89
N HIS A 284 11.00 11.71 -7.59
CA HIS A 284 12.39 12.14 -7.67
C HIS A 284 12.49 13.66 -7.64
N THR A 285 13.69 14.19 -7.41
CA THR A 285 13.96 15.62 -7.55
C THR A 285 14.43 15.94 -8.96
N ASP A 286 14.13 17.13 -9.44
CA ASP A 286 14.60 17.64 -10.73
C ASP A 286 14.84 19.14 -10.66
N THR A 287 15.76 19.62 -11.49
CA THR A 287 16.09 21.04 -11.58
C THR A 287 15.12 21.75 -12.50
N ILE A 288 14.56 22.86 -12.02
CA ILE A 288 13.86 23.81 -12.89
C ILE A 288 14.78 25.01 -13.15
N SER A 289 15.02 25.29 -14.43
CA SER A 289 15.66 26.52 -14.89
C SER A 289 14.57 27.58 -15.09
N HIS A 290 14.73 28.73 -14.44
CA HIS A 290 13.92 29.93 -14.68
C HIS A 290 14.21 30.56 -16.05
#